data_AF-A0A2N2CNH0-F1
#
_entry.id   AF-A0A2N2CNH0-F1
#
_cell.length_a   1.000
_cell.length_b   1.000
_cell.length_c   1.000
_cell.angle_alpha   90.00
_cell.angle_beta   90.00
_cell.angle_gamma   90.00
#
_symmetry.space_group_name_H-M   'P 1'
#
loop_
_entity.id
_entity.type
_entity.pdbx_description
1 polymer ?
#
loop_
_entity_poly.entity_id
_entity_poly.type
_entity_poly.pdbx_seq_one_letter_code
_entity_poly.pdbx_strand_id
1 'polypeptide(L)' 'MKIGFIGAGKVGTAMGIFFKQNSLTLSGYLSRSETSSQGAADATDATIFSDLPSLVTASEVIFITTGDDQISAVINQLV' A
#
# COMPACT_ATOMS: atom_id res chain seq x y z
N MET A 1 -8.94 -5.73 -10.92
CA MET A 1 -8.90 -4.87 -9.72
C MET A 1 -7.61 -5.09 -8.96
N LYS A 2 -6.63 -4.22 -9.19
CA LYS A 2 -5.33 -4.17 -8.48
C LYS A 2 -5.39 -3.16 -7.33
N ILE A 3 -5.04 -3.60 -6.13
CA ILE A 3 -5.14 -2.82 -4.89
C ILE A 3 -3.77 -2.40 -4.39
N GLY A 4 -3.55 -1.09 -4.26
CA GLY A 4 -2.33 -0.51 -3.71
C GLY A 4 -2.52 -0.01 -2.29
N PHE A 5 -1.44 0.04 -1.51
CA PHE A 5 -1.44 0.57 -0.15
C PHE A 5 -0.42 1.70 0.01
N ILE A 6 -0.86 2.82 0.57
CA ILE A 6 0.01 3.87 1.11
C ILE A 6 -0.03 3.76 2.63
N GLY A 7 1.06 3.24 3.20
CA GLY A 7 1.21 2.93 4.63
C GLY A 7 1.23 1.42 4.89
N ALA A 8 2.43 0.85 5.05
CA ALA A 8 2.65 -0.58 5.30
C ALA A 8 2.72 -0.92 6.82
N GLY A 9 1.86 -0.27 7.62
CA GLY A 9 1.76 -0.53 9.05
C GLY A 9 0.88 -1.74 9.37
N LYS A 10 0.56 -1.94 10.65
CA LYS A 10 -0.25 -3.09 11.11
C LYS A 10 -1.56 -3.26 10.33
N VAL A 11 -2.28 -2.16 10.11
CA VAL A 11 -3.59 -2.18 9.42
C VAL A 11 -3.43 -2.52 7.94
N GLY A 12 -2.57 -1.80 7.21
CA GLY A 12 -2.33 -2.03 5.78
C GLY A 12 -1.82 -3.45 5.50
N THR A 13 -0.90 -3.95 6.33
CA THR A 13 -0.39 -5.33 6.21
C THR A 13 -1.46 -6.37 6.50
N ALA A 14 -2.23 -6.23 7.60
CA ALA A 14 -3.29 -7.18 7.93
C ALA A 14 -4.39 -7.22 6.86
N MET A 15 -4.81 -6.07 6.36
CA MET A 15 -5.79 -5.99 5.27
C MET A 15 -5.26 -6.62 3.99
N GLY A 16 -4.01 -6.36 3.62
CA GLY A 16 -3.42 -6.98 2.43
C GLY A 16 -3.28 -8.49 2.53
N ILE A 17 -2.89 -9.04 3.69
CA ILE A 17 -2.89 -10.49 3.93
C ILE A 17 -4.30 -11.05 3.74
N PHE A 18 -5.30 -10.42 4.33
CA PHE A 18 -6.69 -10.82 4.17
C PHE A 18 -7.15 -10.78 2.69
N PHE A 19 -6.80 -9.73 1.96
CA PHE A 19 -7.15 -9.61 0.53
C PHE A 19 -6.46 -10.66 -0.34
N LYS A 20 -5.17 -10.93 -0.11
CA LYS A 20 -4.44 -12.00 -0.81
C LYS A 20 -5.07 -13.37 -0.56
N GLN A 21 -5.44 -13.67 0.70
CA GLN A 21 -6.13 -14.92 1.06
C GLN A 21 -7.50 -15.06 0.37
N ASN A 22 -8.16 -13.96 0.06
CA ASN A 22 -9.43 -13.92 -0.67
C ASN A 22 -9.25 -13.73 -2.18
N SER A 23 -8.07 -14.06 -2.72
CA SER A 23 -7.76 -14.02 -4.17
C SER A 23 -7.91 -12.64 -4.83
N LEU A 24 -7.82 -11.56 -4.04
CA LEU A 24 -7.70 -10.20 -4.59
C LEU A 24 -6.25 -9.91 -4.98
N THR A 25 -6.06 -9.19 -6.08
CA THR A 25 -4.73 -8.83 -6.57
C THR A 25 -4.24 -7.55 -5.90
N LEU A 26 -3.10 -7.63 -5.22
CA LEU A 26 -2.40 -6.45 -4.72
C LEU A 26 -1.43 -5.94 -5.79
N SER A 27 -1.44 -4.64 -6.05
CA SER A 27 -0.36 -4.00 -6.81
C SER A 27 0.89 -3.91 -5.93
N GLY A 28 0.75 -3.47 -4.67
CA GLY A 28 1.87 -3.38 -3.74
C GLY A 28 1.74 -2.30 -2.68
N TYR A 29 2.88 -1.98 -2.07
CA TYR A 29 3.00 -1.11 -0.91
C TYR A 29 3.99 0.04 -1.14
N LEU A 30 3.60 1.22 -0.67
CA LEU A 30 4.46 2.38 -0.49
C LEU A 30 4.38 2.81 0.98
N SER A 31 5.51 3.04 1.63
CA SER A 31 5.59 3.50 3.02
C SER A 31 6.86 4.31 3.22
N ARG A 32 6.84 5.21 4.22
CA ARG A 32 8.04 5.97 4.63
C ARG A 32 9.16 5.05 5.12
N SER A 33 8.81 3.91 5.70
CA SER A 33 9.75 2.89 6.13
C SER A 33 9.81 1.79 5.07
N GLU A 34 10.93 1.71 4.37
CA GLU A 34 11.19 0.66 3.39
C GLU A 34 11.07 -0.74 4.01
N THR A 35 11.59 -0.93 5.23
CA THR A 35 11.46 -2.18 5.99
C THR A 35 10.00 -2.59 6.21
N SER A 36 9.10 -1.62 6.44
CA SER A 36 7.68 -1.90 6.60
C SER A 36 7.05 -2.35 5.27
N SER A 37 7.39 -1.67 4.16
CA SER A 37 6.94 -2.06 2.83
C SER A 37 7.43 -3.46 2.46
N GLN A 38 8.69 -3.77 2.74
CA GLN A 38 9.27 -5.09 2.50
C GLN A 38 8.54 -6.18 3.28
N GLY A 39 8.33 -5.99 4.59
CA GLY A 39 7.61 -6.98 5.39
C GLY A 39 6.18 -7.21 4.93
N ALA A 40 5.49 -6.17 4.46
CA ALA A 40 4.14 -6.31 3.91
C ALA A 40 4.12 -7.00 2.54
N ALA A 41 5.05 -6.63 1.66
CA ALA A 41 5.23 -7.24 0.34
C ALA A 41 5.58 -8.73 0.45
N ASP A 42 6.50 -9.11 1.32
CA ASP A 42 6.88 -10.50 1.58
C ASP A 42 5.69 -11.31 2.11
N ALA A 43 4.89 -10.73 3.01
CA ALA A 43 3.73 -11.40 3.61
C ALA A 43 2.56 -11.59 2.64
N THR A 44 2.54 -10.87 1.52
CA THR A 44 1.40 -10.83 0.59
C THR A 44 1.76 -11.17 -0.85
N ASP A 45 3.05 -11.39 -1.13
CA ASP A 45 3.57 -11.63 -2.48
C ASP A 45 3.14 -10.50 -3.42
N ALA A 46 3.49 -9.27 -3.01
CA ALA A 46 3.15 -8.02 -3.70
C ALA A 46 4.42 -7.19 -3.99
N THR A 47 4.29 -6.12 -4.79
CA THR A 47 5.43 -5.27 -5.15
C THR A 47 5.71 -4.19 -4.10
N ILE A 48 6.96 -3.74 -4.00
CA ILE A 48 7.34 -2.56 -3.23
C ILE A 48 7.50 -1.40 -4.21
N PHE A 49 6.91 -0.27 -3.86
CA PHE A 49 7.07 0.98 -4.61
C PHE A 49 7.91 1.96 -3.79
N SER A 50 8.82 2.65 -4.47
CA SER A 50 9.65 3.72 -3.94
C SER A 50 9.02 5.10 -4.07
N ASP A 51 8.04 5.24 -4.95
CA ASP A 51 7.40 6.50 -5.28
C ASP A 51 5.90 6.32 -5.54
N LEU A 52 5.17 7.42 -5.32
CA LEU A 52 3.73 7.48 -5.40
C LEU A 52 3.20 7.37 -6.85
N PRO A 53 3.79 8.02 -7.87
CA PRO A 53 3.38 7.85 -9.27
C PRO A 53 3.41 6.39 -9.76
N SER A 54 4.45 5.63 -9.42
CA SER A 54 4.56 4.23 -9.80
C SER A 54 3.46 3.37 -9.16
N LEU A 55 3.17 3.57 -7.87
CA LEU A 55 2.07 2.89 -7.19
C LEU A 55 0.72 3.23 -7.82
N VAL A 56 0.46 4.52 -8.08
CA VAL A 56 -0.81 5.01 -8.66
C VAL A 56 -1.03 4.40 -10.03
N THR A 57 0.01 4.38 -10.87
CA THR A 57 -0.06 3.78 -12.22
C THR A 57 -0.37 2.29 -12.18
N ALA A 58 0.12 1.58 -11.15
CA ALA A 58 -0.08 0.14 -11.01
C ALA A 58 -1.41 -0.26 -10.35
N SER A 59 -2.16 0.69 -9.80
CA SER A 59 -3.32 0.42 -8.91
C SER A 59 -4.63 0.95 -9.49
N GLU A 60 -5.70 0.16 -9.35
CA GLU A 60 -7.08 0.60 -9.65
C GLU A 60 -7.76 1.18 -8.40
N VAL A 61 -7.36 0.73 -7.21
CA VAL A 61 -7.82 1.23 -5.90
C VAL A 61 -6.62 1.42 -5.00
N ILE A 62 -6.57 2.53 -4.27
CA ILE A 62 -5.51 2.80 -3.29
C ILE A 62 -6.12 2.94 -1.90
N PHE A 63 -5.62 2.14 -0.96
CA PHE A 63 -5.90 2.27 0.46
C PHE A 63 -4.84 3.15 1.10
N ILE A 64 -5.27 4.23 1.76
CA ILE A 64 -4.40 5.09 2.57
C ILE A 64 -4.55 4.63 4.02
N THR A 65 -3.53 3.95 4.53
CA THR A 65 -3.48 3.40 5.89
C THR A 65 -2.33 4.02 6.68
N THR A 66 -2.15 5.33 6.53
CA THR A 66 -1.20 6.16 7.30
C THR A 66 -1.83 6.64 8.61
N GLY A 67 -1.05 7.28 9.48
CA GLY A 67 -1.61 8.02 10.61
C GLY A 67 -2.47 9.19 10.14
N ASP A 68 -3.46 9.56 10.95
CA ASP A 68 -4.47 10.59 10.65
C ASP A 68 -3.84 11.94 10.28
N ASP A 69 -2.77 12.30 10.97
CA ASP A 69 -1.98 13.52 10.77
C ASP A 69 -1.30 13.57 9.39
N GLN A 70 -1.14 12.42 8.73
CA GLN A 70 -0.48 12.30 7.43
C GLN A 70 -1.46 12.16 6.27
N ILE A 71 -2.76 11.88 6.51
CA ILE A 71 -3.74 11.61 5.45
C ILE A 71 -3.83 12.78 4.47
N SER A 72 -3.97 14.01 4.98
CA SER A 72 -4.06 15.22 4.13
C SER A 72 -2.80 15.40 3.27
N ALA A 73 -1.62 15.20 3.85
CA ALA A 73 -0.34 15.32 3.14
C ALA A 73 -0.19 14.28 2.02
N VAL A 74 -0.67 13.05 2.23
CA VAL A 74 -0.68 12.00 1.19
C VAL A 74 -1.68 12.32 0.09
N ILE A 75 -2.90 12.72 0.45
CA ILE A 75 -3.94 13.05 -0.53
C ILE A 75 -3.49 14.21 -1.41
N ASN A 76 -2.89 15.26 -0.85
CA ASN A 76 -2.39 16.40 -1.63
C ASN A 76 -1.24 16.05 -2.60
N GLN A 77 -0.61 14.89 -2.48
CA GLN A 77 0.39 14.39 -3.45
C GLN A 77 -0.25 13.62 -4.61
N LEU A 78 -1.54 13.26 -4.49
CA LEU A 78 -2.30 12.51 -5.50
C LEU A 78 -3.11 13.42 -6.44
N VAL A 79 -3.28 14.71 -6.10
CA VAL A 79 -4.06 15.72 -6.84
C VAL A 79 -3.11 16.71 -7.51
#